data_AF-A0A7W1FRT2-F1
#
_entry.id   AF-A0A7W1FRT2-F1
#
_cell.length_a   1.000
_cell.length_b   1.000
_cell.length_c   1.000
_cell.angle_alpha   90.00
_cell.angle_beta   90.00
_cell.angle_gamma   90.00
#
_symmetry.space_group_name_H-M   'P 1'
#
loop_
_entity.id
_entity.type
_entity.pdbx_description
1 polymer ?
#
loop_
_entity_poly.entity_id
_entity_poly.type
_entity_poly.pdbx_seq_one_letter_code
_entity_poly.pdbx_strand_id
1 'polypeptide(L)'
;MYVVSTTLEEPLERNNSTLIRGNVAEETARLKRRPGENITILGSGALVGSLLRGDLLDELRLMVHSVVLGNGKRLFEDGGDRKALVLVDSKSFGAGDLGLTYQPPQT
;
A
#
# COMPACT_ATOMS: atom_id res chain seq x y z
N MET A 1 -14.13 -7.40 3.07
CA MET A 1 -13.23 -6.28 2.73
C MET A 1 -12.83 -5.57 4.01
N TYR A 2 -11.59 -5.08 4.14
CA TYR A 2 -11.18 -4.31 5.31
C TYR A 2 -11.17 -2.82 4.97
N VAL A 3 -11.66 -1.99 5.89
CA VAL A 3 -11.64 -0.53 5.77
C VAL A 3 -10.79 0.01 6.90
N VAL A 4 -9.74 0.75 6.57
CA VAL A 4 -8.91 1.44 7.58
C VAL A 4 -9.45 2.86 7.73
N SER A 5 -9.90 3.22 8.92
CA SER A 5 -10.38 4.58 9.18
C SER A 5 -10.20 4.96 10.66
N THR A 6 -9.89 6.24 10.90
CA THR A 6 -9.83 6.84 12.23
C THR A 6 -11.16 7.50 12.63
N THR A 7 -12.10 7.67 11.71
CA THR A 7 -13.35 8.44 11.95
C THR A 7 -14.62 7.61 11.82
N LEU A 8 -14.63 6.54 11.04
CA LEU A 8 -15.81 5.69 10.86
C LEU A 8 -16.11 4.85 12.10
N GLU A 9 -17.38 4.56 12.36
CA GLU A 9 -17.86 3.66 13.41
C GLU A 9 -18.60 2.46 12.79
N GLU A 10 -18.72 1.37 13.56
CA GLU A 10 -19.55 0.24 13.17
C GLU A 10 -21.01 0.46 13.60
N PRO A 11 -22.00 -0.09 12.88
CA PRO A 11 -21.85 -0.90 11.67
C PRO A 11 -21.55 -0.08 10.41
N LEU A 12 -20.68 -0.59 9.54
CA LEU A 12 -20.45 0.01 8.23
C LEU A 12 -21.67 -0.24 7.32
N GLU A 13 -22.07 0.76 6.52
CA GLU A 13 -23.21 0.65 5.59
C GLU A 13 -23.08 -0.50 4.57
N ARG A 14 -21.84 -0.92 4.28
CA ARG A 14 -21.55 -1.97 3.31
C ARG A 14 -21.41 -3.33 3.97
N ASN A 15 -22.37 -4.21 3.70
CA ASN A 15 -22.35 -5.62 4.10
C ASN A 15 -21.01 -6.29 3.74
N ASN A 16 -20.44 -7.06 4.68
CA ASN A 16 -19.14 -7.77 4.59
C ASN A 16 -17.88 -6.88 4.60
N SER A 17 -18.00 -5.69 5.19
CA SER A 17 -16.84 -4.84 5.50
C SER A 17 -16.48 -4.94 6.97
N THR A 18 -15.20 -5.06 7.28
CA THR A 18 -14.67 -5.05 8.65
C THR A 18 -13.85 -3.79 8.85
N LEU A 19 -14.16 -3.03 9.88
CA LEU A 19 -13.44 -1.81 10.19
C LEU A 19 -12.14 -2.12 10.97
N ILE A 20 -11.01 -1.60 10.49
CA ILE A 20 -9.75 -1.58 11.21
C ILE A 20 -9.58 -0.17 11.80
N ARG A 21 -9.78 -0.06 13.11
CA ARG A 21 -9.45 1.13 13.91
C ARG A 21 -8.16 0.86 14.69
N GLY A 22 -7.22 1.79 14.65
CA GLY A 22 -5.99 1.72 15.44
C GLY A 22 -4.78 1.17 14.68
N ASN A 23 -4.06 0.22 15.26
CA ASN A 23 -2.76 -0.24 14.77
C ASN A 23 -2.91 -1.11 13.51
N VAL A 24 -2.85 -0.46 12.35
CA VAL A 24 -2.95 -1.12 11.05
C VAL A 24 -1.82 -2.13 10.84
N ALA A 25 -0.62 -1.85 11.32
CA ALA A 25 0.53 -2.74 11.15
C ALA A 25 0.30 -4.10 11.82
N GLU A 26 -0.19 -4.08 13.06
CA GLU A 26 -0.53 -5.28 13.81
C GLU A 26 -1.65 -6.08 13.14
N GLU A 27 -2.70 -5.38 12.70
CA GLU A 27 -3.84 -6.03 12.07
C GLU A 27 -3.46 -6.62 10.70
N THR A 28 -2.67 -5.90 9.90
CA THR A 28 -2.11 -6.43 8.64
C THR A 28 -1.24 -7.67 8.90
N ALA A 29 -0.37 -7.63 9.91
CA ALA A 29 0.43 -8.80 10.29
C ALA A 29 -0.44 -9.98 10.73
N ARG A 30 -1.55 -9.72 11.45
CA ARG A 30 -2.53 -10.74 11.83
C ARG A 30 -3.23 -11.34 10.62
N LEU A 31 -3.64 -10.51 9.66
CA LEU A 31 -4.29 -10.95 8.43
C LEU A 31 -3.35 -11.78 7.55
N LYS A 32 -2.08 -11.39 7.42
CA LYS A 32 -1.06 -12.15 6.67
C LYS A 32 -0.83 -13.57 7.22
N ARG A 33 -1.09 -13.82 8.50
CA ARG A 33 -0.97 -15.16 9.12
C ARG A 33 -2.16 -16.07 8.85
N ARG A 34 -3.28 -15.54 8.36
CA ARG A 34 -4.47 -16.35 8.09
C ARG A 34 -4.33 -17.08 6.76
N PRO A 35 -4.89 -18.30 6.64
CA PRO A 35 -5.00 -18.96 5.34
C PRO A 35 -5.89 -18.11 4.42
N GLY A 36 -5.44 -17.88 3.19
CA GLY A 36 -6.12 -17.05 2.21
C GLY A 36 -5.21 -16.66 1.04
N GLU A 37 -5.77 -15.90 0.10
CA GLU A 37 -5.03 -15.32 -1.03
C GLU A 37 -4.36 -13.98 -0.65
N ASN A 38 -3.82 -13.29 -1.64
CA ASN A 38 -3.12 -12.02 -1.50
C ASN A 38 -4.00 -10.91 -0.90
N ILE A 39 -3.41 -10.11 -0.01
CA ILE A 39 -4.04 -8.89 0.52
C ILE A 39 -3.64 -7.72 -0.39
N THR A 40 -4.60 -7.21 -1.16
CA THR A 40 -4.38 -6.03 -2.01
C THR A 40 -4.84 -4.77 -1.31
N ILE A 41 -4.00 -3.73 -1.33
CA ILE A 41 -4.30 -2.42 -0.76
C ILE A 41 -4.65 -1.48 -1.91
N LEU A 42 -5.92 -1.09 -2.00
CA LEU A 42 -6.41 -0.19 -3.04
C LEU A 42 -6.11 1.30 -2.76
N GLY A 43 -5.56 1.60 -1.59
CA GLY A 43 -5.25 2.95 -1.10
C GLY A 43 -5.41 3.01 0.42
N SER A 44 -5.09 4.11 1.10
CA SER A 44 -4.54 5.38 0.59
C SER A 44 -3.00 5.34 0.50
N GLY A 45 -2.39 6.32 -0.18
CA GLY A 45 -0.93 6.48 -0.15
C GLY A 45 -0.37 6.58 1.28
N ALA A 46 -1.13 7.15 2.22
CA ALA A 46 -0.74 7.19 3.63
C ALA A 46 -0.71 5.79 4.27
N LEU A 47 -1.64 4.90 3.92
CA LEU A 47 -1.66 3.51 4.37
C LEU A 47 -0.51 2.71 3.75
N VAL A 48 -0.28 2.86 2.45
CA VAL A 48 0.85 2.21 1.78
C VAL A 48 2.17 2.67 2.39
N GLY A 49 2.33 3.97 2.63
CA GLY A 49 3.53 4.54 3.26
C GLY A 49 3.72 4.09 4.72
N SER A 50 2.65 3.89 5.50
CA SER A 50 2.78 3.36 6.87
C SER A 50 3.22 1.90 6.88
N LEU A 51 2.67 1.07 5.99
CA LEU A 51 3.03 -0.35 5.88
C LEU A 51 4.42 -0.56 5.29
N LEU A 52 4.84 0.29 4.35
CA LEU A 52 6.20 0.29 3.83
C LEU A 52 7.21 0.60 4.94
N ARG A 53 6.93 1.59 5.80
CA ARG A 53 7.81 1.90 6.95
C ARG A 53 7.93 0.73 7.92
N GLY A 54 6.82 0.00 8.16
CA GLY A 54 6.78 -1.16 9.05
C GLY A 54 7.30 -2.47 8.45
N ASP A 55 7.88 -2.47 7.25
CA ASP A 55 8.37 -3.69 6.56
C ASP A 55 7.28 -4.76 6.36
N LEU A 56 6.03 -4.33 6.12
CA LEU A 56 4.89 -5.23 6.00
C LEU A 56 4.45 -5.51 4.55
N LEU A 57 5.03 -4.80 3.58
CA LEU A 57 4.75 -5.00 2.16
C LEU A 57 5.67 -6.08 1.58
N ASP A 58 5.08 -7.12 1.00
CA ASP A 58 5.81 -8.12 0.21
C ASP A 58 6.02 -7.64 -1.24
N GLU A 59 5.13 -6.78 -1.73
CA GLU A 59 5.15 -6.26 -3.09
C GLU A 59 4.64 -4.81 -3.11
N LEU A 60 5.34 -3.94 -3.83
CA LEU A 60 4.97 -2.55 -4.08
C LEU A 60 4.78 -2.35 -5.59
N ARG A 61 3.53 -2.09 -6.00
CA ARG A 61 3.19 -1.73 -7.38
C ARG A 61 3.06 -0.22 -7.50
N LEU A 62 3.86 0.38 -8.37
CA LEU A 62 3.86 1.82 -8.65
C LEU A 62 3.42 2.08 -10.08
N MET A 63 2.58 3.10 -10.25
CA MET A 63 2.18 3.64 -11.54
C MET A 63 2.84 5.01 -11.70
N VAL A 64 3.71 5.15 -12.70
CA VAL A 64 4.35 6.41 -13.05
C VAL A 64 3.62 6.98 -14.24
N HIS A 65 3.06 8.19 -14.07
CA HIS A 65 2.37 8.90 -15.12
C HIS A 65 3.28 9.95 -15.76
N SER A 66 3.15 10.16 -17.07
CA SER A 66 3.95 11.14 -17.82
C SER A 66 3.48 12.60 -17.59
N VAL A 67 3.46 13.04 -16.33
CA VAL A 67 3.03 14.38 -15.92
C VAL A 67 3.89 14.91 -14.78
N VAL A 68 4.20 16.20 -14.80
CA VAL A 68 4.80 16.91 -13.67
C VAL A 68 3.69 17.63 -12.91
N LEU A 69 3.32 17.10 -11.75
CA LEU A 69 2.18 17.60 -10.97
C LEU A 69 2.48 18.92 -10.22
N GLY A 70 3.75 19.20 -9.92
CA GLY A 70 4.20 20.39 -9.19
C GLY A 70 3.98 20.33 -7.68
N ASN A 71 2.77 19.99 -7.21
CA ASN A 71 2.45 19.82 -5.80
C ASN A 71 1.41 18.71 -5.56
N GLY A 72 1.21 18.30 -4.31
CA GLY A 72 0.22 17.28 -3.95
C GLY A 72 0.67 16.38 -2.80
N LYS A 73 -0.12 15.35 -2.53
CA LYS A 73 0.20 14.33 -1.52
C LYS A 73 1.35 13.46 -2.01
N ARG A 74 2.33 13.21 -1.15
CA ARG A 74 3.47 12.35 -1.45
C ARG A 74 3.25 10.96 -0.85
N LEU A 75 3.66 9.93 -1.59
CA LEU A 75 3.69 8.57 -1.06
C LEU A 75 4.84 8.40 -0.07
N PHE A 76 5.96 9.04 -0.35
CA PHE A 76 7.18 9.06 0.45
C PHE A 76 7.36 10.47 1.01
N GLU A 77 7.18 10.61 2.32
CA GLU A 77 7.38 11.85 3.05
C GLU A 77 8.86 12.02 3.44
N ASP A 78 9.25 13.26 3.73
CA ASP A 78 10.62 13.59 4.13
C ASP A 78 10.99 12.92 5.46
N GLY A 79 12.24 12.45 5.59
CA GLY A 79 12.76 11.83 6.81
C GLY A 79 12.36 10.36 7.04
N GLY A 80 11.82 9.68 6.03
CA GLY A 80 11.59 8.23 6.08
C GLY A 80 12.89 7.40 6.01
N ASP A 81 12.85 6.20 6.60
CA ASP A 81 13.96 5.25 6.53
C ASP A 81 14.23 4.81 5.09
N ARG A 82 15.51 4.61 4.74
CA ARG A 82 15.90 4.01 3.47
C ARG A 82 15.36 2.58 3.40
N LYS A 83 14.49 2.31 2.43
CA LYS A 83 14.03 0.95 2.09
C LYS A 83 14.71 0.48 0.81
N ALA A 84 15.36 -0.67 0.85
CA ALA A 84 15.87 -1.32 -0.34
C ALA A 84 14.72 -2.06 -1.03
N LEU A 85 14.65 -1.95 -2.35
CA LEU A 85 13.65 -2.60 -3.18
C LEU A 85 14.31 -3.11 -4.47
N VAL A 86 13.84 -4.24 -4.97
CA VAL A 86 14.29 -4.86 -6.21
C VAL A 86 13.15 -4.80 -7.22
N LEU A 87 13.43 -4.28 -8.41
CA LEU A 87 12.47 -4.30 -9.52
C LEU A 87 12.31 -5.74 -10.00
N VAL A 88 11.09 -6.26 -9.96
CA VAL A 88 10.78 -7.64 -10.39
C VAL A 88 9.95 -7.69 -11.67
N ASP A 89 9.22 -6.62 -11.99
CA ASP A 89 8.49 -6.48 -13.26
C ASP A 89 8.35 -5.00 -13.66
N SER A 90 8.34 -4.75 -14.97
CA SER A 90 8.11 -3.42 -15.53
C SER A 90 7.32 -3.50 -16.83
N LYS A 91 6.29 -2.68 -16.95
CA LYS A 91 5.44 -2.62 -18.13
C LYS A 91 5.16 -1.18 -18.55
N SER A 92 5.40 -0.89 -19.83
CA SER A 92 4.92 0.35 -20.44
C SER A 92 3.47 0.22 -20.89
N PHE A 93 2.69 1.27 -20.65
CA PHE A 93 1.34 1.42 -21.14
C PHE A 93 1.31 2.50 -22.23
N GLY A 94 0.16 2.64 -22.91
CA GLY A 94 -0.04 3.72 -23.87
C GLY A 94 0.16 5.10 -23.22
N ALA A 95 0.49 6.10 -24.03
CA ALA A 95 0.78 7.48 -23.60
C ALA A 95 2.03 7.69 -22.71
N GLY A 96 2.85 6.65 -22.49
CA GLY A 96 4.13 6.78 -21.78
C GLY A 96 4.09 6.47 -20.29
N ASP A 97 2.96 5.94 -19.80
CA ASP A 97 2.82 5.50 -18.42
C ASP A 97 3.60 4.20 -18.16
N LEU A 98 4.16 4.04 -16.95
CA LEU A 98 4.97 2.89 -16.56
C LEU A 98 4.45 2.23 -15.28
N GLY A 99 4.11 0.94 -15.36
CA GLY A 99 3.83 0.11 -14.21
C GLY A 99 5.10 -0.59 -13.76
N LEU A 100 5.41 -0.48 -12.48
CA LEU A 100 6.63 -1.03 -11.89
C LEU A 100 6.23 -1.88 -10.68
N THR A 101 6.70 -3.11 -10.63
CA THR A 101 6.51 -4.00 -9.49
C THR A 101 7.84 -4.19 -8.79
N TYR A 102 7.86 -3.86 -7.51
CA TYR A 102 9.02 -3.98 -6.65
C TYR A 102 8.75 -4.97 -5.52
N GLN A 103 9.80 -5.65 -5.05
CA GLN A 103 9.76 -6.47 -3.85
C GLN A 103 10.93 -6.12 -2.93
N PRO A 104 10.81 -6.31 -1.60
CA PRO A 104 11.97 -6.27 -0.72
C PRO A 104 13.03 -7.29 -1.17
N PRO A 105 14.33 -7.02 -0.96
CA PRO A 105 15.38 -7.99 -1.23
C PRO A 105 15.11 -9.29 -0.47
N GLN A 106 15.22 -10.43 -1.15
CA GLN A 106 15.24 -11.72 -0.48
C GLN A 106 16.56 -11.84 0.29
N THR A 107 16.48 -12.21 1.56
CA THR A 107 17.66 -12.46 2.43
C THR A 107 18.25 -13.82 2.12
#